data_AF-A0A932VM00-F1
#
_entry.id   AF-A0A932VM00-F1
#
_cell.length_a   1.000
_cell.length_b   1.000
_cell.length_c   1.000
_cell.angle_alpha   90.00
_cell.angle_beta   90.00
_cell.angle_gamma   90.00
#
_symmetry.space_group_name_H-M   'P 1'
#
loop_
_entity.id
_entity.type
_entity.pdbx_description
1 polymer ?
#
loop_
_entity_poly.entity_id
_entity_poly.type
_entity_poly.pdbx_seq_one_letter_code
_entity_poly.pdbx_strand_id
1 'polypeptide(L)'
;MASHGVLRSFIINPNTFQIFFILSALLLSLALIIFLPNPAEKTHILSYGLFGFISIKDVTSKVQGTLKSLLLSLTYPLFIDMLDECFQWLLPYRVGKVRDAMINIRWIFIGISLFLRPNKQRLQKTI
;
A
#
# COMPACT_ATOMS: atom_id res chain seq x y z
N MET A 1 -1.91 52.19 2.40
CA MET A 1 -1.10 51.53 1.36
C MET A 1 -0.91 50.07 1.74
N ALA A 2 -1.43 49.20 0.87
CA ALA A 2 -1.22 47.76 0.66
C ALA A 2 -0.97 46.81 1.86
N SER A 3 -1.88 45.83 1.91
CA SER A 3 -1.93 44.62 2.72
C SER A 3 -0.71 43.69 2.57
N HIS A 4 0.01 43.46 3.66
CA HIS A 4 0.91 42.32 3.82
C HIS A 4 0.30 41.34 4.83
N GLY A 5 -0.48 40.37 4.36
CA GLY A 5 -1.14 39.43 5.26
C GLY A 5 -1.72 38.16 4.64
N VAL A 6 -1.32 37.78 3.43
CA VAL A 6 -1.94 36.65 2.71
C VAL A 6 -0.90 35.66 2.18
N LEU A 7 -0.05 35.13 3.06
CA LEU A 7 0.69 33.89 2.78
C LEU A 7 0.78 33.07 4.08
N ARG A 8 -0.38 32.66 4.61
CA ARG A 8 -0.42 31.48 5.47
C ARG A 8 -0.10 30.30 4.57
N SER A 9 1.15 29.86 4.60
CA SER A 9 1.56 28.58 4.04
C SER A 9 0.58 27.51 4.51
N PHE A 10 -0.04 26.83 3.56
CA PHE A 10 -0.83 25.63 3.79
C PHE A 10 0.15 24.55 4.27
N ILE A 11 0.49 24.59 5.56
CA ILE A 11 1.18 23.49 6.21
C ILE A 11 0.13 22.39 6.32
N ILE A 12 0.08 21.54 5.29
CA ILE A 12 -0.80 20.37 5.30
C ILE A 12 -0.35 19.52 6.48
N ASN A 13 -1.23 19.40 7.48
CA ASN A 13 -0.99 18.51 8.59
C ASN A 13 -0.71 17.10 8.04
N PRO A 14 0.35 16.40 8.49
CA PRO A 14 0.69 15.08 7.97
C PRO A 14 -0.47 14.09 8.10
N ASN A 15 -1.35 14.31 9.09
CA ASN A 15 -2.59 13.55 9.26
C ASN A 15 -3.62 13.82 8.15
N THR A 16 -3.78 15.06 7.68
CA THR A 16 -4.73 15.41 6.61
C THR A 16 -4.28 14.85 5.25
N PHE A 17 -2.98 14.91 4.95
CA PHE A 17 -2.42 14.29 3.74
C PHE A 17 -2.58 12.76 3.77
N GLN A 18 -2.30 12.13 4.91
CA GLN A 18 -2.47 10.69 5.08
C GLN A 18 -3.94 10.28 4.94
N ILE A 19 -4.87 11.04 5.53
CA ILE A 19 -6.32 10.78 5.36
C ILE A 19 -6.72 10.92 3.89
N PHE A 20 -6.27 11.97 3.20
CA PHE A 20 -6.55 12.14 1.77
C PHE A 20 -6.02 10.97 0.95
N PHE A 21 -4.80 10.51 1.23
CA PHE A 21 -4.19 9.36 0.56
C PHE A 21 -4.91 8.04 0.86
N ILE A 22 -5.36 7.82 2.09
CA ILE A 22 -6.20 6.66 2.44
C ILE A 22 -7.52 6.71 1.69
N LEU A 23 -8.19 7.88 1.66
CA LEU A 23 -9.45 8.06 0.96
C LEU A 23 -9.30 7.86 -0.54
N SER A 24 -8.23 8.38 -1.15
CA SER A 24 -7.97 8.19 -2.58
C SER A 24 -7.68 6.73 -2.91
N ALA A 25 -6.89 6.03 -2.08
CA ALA A 25 -6.64 4.60 -2.23
C ALA A 25 -7.95 3.79 -2.13
N LEU A 26 -8.80 4.10 -1.14
CA LEU A 26 -10.11 3.44 -0.98
C LEU A 26 -11.06 3.71 -2.15
N LEU A 27 -11.15 4.95 -2.64
CA LEU A 27 -11.97 5.30 -3.80
C LEU A 27 -11.48 4.60 -5.06
N LEU A 28 -10.16 4.52 -5.26
CA LEU A 28 -9.55 3.77 -6.36
C LEU A 28 -9.86 2.27 -6.25
N SER A 29 -9.76 1.68 -5.06
CA SER A 29 -10.16 0.28 -4.82
C SER A 29 -11.63 0.07 -5.16
N LEU A 30 -12.51 0.97 -4.72
CA LEU A 30 -13.95 0.87 -4.95
C LEU A 30 -14.29 0.96 -6.45
N ALA A 31 -13.66 1.90 -7.17
CA ALA A 31 -13.80 2.02 -8.62
C ALA A 31 -13.37 0.72 -9.32
N LEU A 32 -12.19 0.19 -8.98
CA LEU A 32 -11.68 -1.04 -9.60
C LEU A 32 -12.56 -2.25 -9.27
N ILE A 33 -13.11 -2.36 -8.05
CA ILE A 33 -14.08 -3.40 -7.69
C ILE A 33 -15.33 -3.35 -8.58
N ILE A 34 -15.80 -2.16 -8.96
CA ILE A 34 -16.97 -2.01 -9.85
C ILE A 34 -16.63 -2.41 -11.28
N PHE A 35 -15.46 -2.01 -11.79
CA PHE A 35 -15.09 -2.21 -13.20
C PHE A 35 -14.45 -3.56 -13.52
N LEU A 36 -13.92 -4.29 -12.54
CA LEU A 36 -13.34 -5.61 -12.79
C LEU A 36 -14.45 -6.68 -12.99
N PRO A 37 -14.39 -7.49 -14.05
CA PRO A 37 -15.41 -8.51 -14.31
C PRO A 37 -15.26 -9.74 -13.39
N ASN A 38 -14.03 -10.05 -12.95
CA ASN A 38 -13.72 -11.26 -12.22
C ASN A 38 -13.81 -11.04 -10.70
N PRO A 39 -14.70 -11.75 -9.97
CA PRO A 39 -14.84 -11.61 -8.52
C PRO A 39 -13.56 -11.97 -7.77
N ALA A 40 -12.74 -12.91 -8.27
CA ALA A 40 -11.47 -13.27 -7.65
C ALA A 40 -10.51 -12.07 -7.65
N GLU A 41 -10.39 -11.36 -8.78
CA GLU A 41 -9.54 -10.17 -8.88
C GLU A 41 -10.00 -9.06 -7.92
N LYS A 42 -11.32 -8.90 -7.68
CA LYS A 42 -11.85 -7.95 -6.69
C LYS A 42 -11.39 -8.27 -5.27
N THR A 43 -11.39 -9.56 -4.91
CA THR A 43 -10.92 -9.99 -3.58
C THR A 43 -9.41 -9.81 -3.43
N HIS A 44 -8.64 -9.98 -4.51
CA HIS A 44 -7.20 -9.78 -4.48
C HIS A 44 -6.80 -8.33 -4.19
N ILE A 45 -7.54 -7.36 -4.73
CA ILE A 45 -7.33 -5.92 -4.43
C ILE A 45 -7.30 -5.67 -2.91
N LEU A 46 -8.33 -6.16 -2.22
CA LEU A 46 -8.47 -5.95 -0.78
C LEU A 46 -7.45 -6.78 0.01
N SER A 47 -7.30 -8.06 -0.34
CA SER A 47 -6.43 -9.00 0.37
C SER A 47 -4.96 -8.59 0.29
N TYR A 48 -4.44 -8.32 -0.91
CA TYR A 48 -3.04 -7.93 -1.08
C TYR A 48 -2.73 -6.53 -0.55
N GLY A 49 -3.68 -5.60 -0.62
CA GLY A 49 -3.57 -4.29 0.03
C GLY A 49 -3.49 -4.40 1.55
N LEU A 50 -4.41 -5.14 2.17
CA LEU A 50 -4.38 -5.39 3.61
C LEU A 50 -3.11 -6.14 4.03
N PHE A 51 -2.67 -7.08 3.20
CA PHE A 51 -1.50 -7.89 3.50
C PHE A 51 -0.21 -7.08 3.48
N GLY A 52 -0.03 -6.19 2.49
CA GLY A 52 1.06 -5.21 2.48
C GLY A 52 1.06 -4.34 3.74
N PHE A 53 -0.10 -3.85 4.15
CA PHE A 53 -0.26 -3.03 5.37
C PHE A 53 0.12 -3.78 6.65
N ILE A 54 -0.37 -5.01 6.82
CA ILE A 54 -0.06 -5.84 8.00
C ILE A 54 1.43 -6.19 8.03
N SER A 55 1.99 -6.53 6.86
CA SER A 55 3.40 -6.90 6.73
C SER A 55 4.34 -5.79 7.20
N ILE A 56 4.15 -4.55 6.72
CA ILE A 56 4.98 -3.43 7.19
C ILE A 56 4.72 -3.07 8.65
N LYS A 57 3.48 -3.22 9.14
CA LYS A 57 3.16 -3.01 10.56
C LYS A 57 3.90 -4.01 11.45
N ASP A 58 3.91 -5.29 11.10
CA ASP A 58 4.63 -6.32 11.86
C ASP A 58 6.14 -6.10 11.82
N VAL A 59 6.71 -5.92 10.62
CA VAL A 59 8.15 -5.78 10.44
C VAL A 59 8.69 -4.53 11.15
N THR A 60 8.01 -3.38 11.02
CA THR A 60 8.48 -2.13 11.65
C THR A 60 8.38 -2.14 13.18
N SER A 61 7.61 -3.07 13.77
CA SER A 61 7.55 -3.27 15.21
C SER A 61 8.76 -4.04 15.76
N LYS A 62 9.44 -4.84 14.91
CA LYS A 62 10.54 -5.73 15.29
C LYS A 62 11.90 -5.30 14.73
N VAL A 63 11.91 -4.58 13.61
CA VAL A 63 13.12 -4.23 12.86
C VAL A 63 13.34 -2.72 12.86
N GLN A 64 14.57 -2.32 13.18
CA GLN A 64 15.01 -0.93 13.06
C GLN A 64 15.52 -0.63 11.65
N GLY A 65 15.33 0.61 11.19
CA GLY A 65 15.74 1.07 9.87
C GLY A 65 14.61 0.98 8.83
N THR A 66 14.29 2.12 8.22
CA THR A 66 13.16 2.27 7.28
C THR A 66 13.35 1.40 6.03
N LEU A 67 14.53 1.42 5.42
CA LEU A 67 14.81 0.67 4.20
C LEU A 67 14.75 -0.85 4.45
N LYS A 68 15.39 -1.33 5.52
CA LYS A 68 15.37 -2.75 5.90
C LYS A 68 13.94 -3.22 6.20
N SER A 69 13.16 -2.41 6.90
CA SER A 69 11.76 -2.72 7.19
C SER A 69 10.92 -2.78 5.92
N LEU A 70 11.15 -1.87 4.97
CA LEU A 70 10.45 -1.86 3.68
C LEU A 70 10.77 -3.12 2.87
N LEU A 71 12.05 -3.46 2.71
CA LEU A 71 12.48 -4.64 1.96
C LEU A 71 11.92 -5.93 2.58
N LEU A 72 12.04 -6.10 3.90
CA LEU A 72 11.49 -7.27 4.59
C LEU A 72 9.95 -7.31 4.56
N SER A 73 9.28 -6.17 4.54
CA SER A 73 7.82 -6.14 4.42
C SER A 73 7.30 -6.53 3.03
N LEU A 74 8.16 -6.48 2.01
CA LEU A 74 7.81 -6.88 0.63
C LEU A 74 8.03 -8.37 0.39
N THR A 75 9.02 -9.00 1.05
CA THR A 75 9.40 -10.39 0.74
C THR A 75 8.25 -11.36 0.90
N TYR A 76 7.53 -11.29 2.02
CA TYR A 76 6.46 -12.24 2.30
C TYR A 76 5.22 -12.04 1.40
N PRO A 77 4.68 -10.81 1.23
CA PRO A 77 3.57 -10.58 0.30
C PRO A 77 3.89 -10.94 -1.16
N LEU A 78 5.10 -10.61 -1.64
CA LEU A 78 5.52 -10.96 -3.01
C LEU A 78 5.66 -12.48 -3.19
N PHE A 79 6.15 -13.19 -2.18
CA PHE A 79 6.24 -14.64 -2.24
C PHE A 79 4.86 -15.29 -2.34
N ILE A 80 3.88 -14.82 -1.55
CA ILE A 80 2.50 -15.31 -1.64
C ILE A 80 1.85 -14.98 -2.99
N ASP A 81 2.10 -13.78 -3.54
CA ASP A 81 1.64 -13.40 -4.87
C ASP A 81 2.16 -14.35 -5.96
N MET A 82 3.44 -14.69 -5.91
CA MET A 82 4.03 -15.67 -6.82
C MET A 82 3.41 -17.06 -6.67
N LEU A 83 3.13 -17.50 -5.43
CA LEU A 83 2.47 -18.78 -5.19
C LEU A 83 1.05 -18.80 -5.75
N ASP A 84 0.29 -17.73 -5.55
CA ASP A 84 -1.07 -17.61 -6.05
C ASP A 84 -1.11 -17.72 -7.58
N GLU A 85 -0.23 -17.02 -8.31
CA GLU A 85 -0.13 -17.18 -9.77
C GLU A 85 0.33 -18.58 -10.20
N CYS A 86 1.26 -19.20 -9.46
CA CYS A 86 1.65 -20.59 -9.72
C CYS A 86 0.46 -21.54 -9.57
N PHE A 87 -0.35 -21.38 -8.52
CA PHE A 87 -1.56 -22.17 -8.32
C PHE A 87 -2.60 -21.88 -9.41
N GLN A 88 -2.74 -20.63 -9.84
CA GLN A 88 -3.64 -20.27 -10.92
C GLN A 88 -3.21 -20.90 -12.25
N TRP A 89 -1.91 -20.95 -12.57
CA TRP A 89 -1.41 -21.66 -13.76
C TRP A 89 -1.72 -23.16 -13.77
N LEU A 90 -1.90 -23.77 -12.60
CA LEU A 90 -2.29 -25.18 -12.50
C LEU A 90 -3.79 -25.41 -12.74
N LEU A 91 -4.62 -24.36 -12.72
CA LEU A 91 -6.07 -24.48 -12.86
C LEU A 91 -6.50 -24.46 -14.34
N PRO A 92 -7.17 -25.50 -14.85
CA PRO A 92 -7.49 -25.61 -16.28
C PRO A 92 -8.49 -24.55 -16.78
N TYR A 93 -9.22 -23.91 -15.88
CA TYR A 93 -10.22 -22.88 -16.20
C TYR A 93 -9.70 -21.45 -16.01
N ARG A 94 -8.45 -21.26 -15.57
CA ARG A 94 -7.88 -19.94 -15.34
C ARG A 94 -6.43 -19.89 -15.78
N VAL A 95 -6.14 -19.15 -16.84
CA VAL A 95 -4.76 -18.86 -17.22
C VAL A 95 -4.28 -17.72 -16.34
N GLY A 96 -3.38 -18.02 -15.39
CA GLY A 96 -2.62 -17.00 -14.66
C GLY A 96 -1.97 -16.03 -15.65
N LYS A 97 -2.19 -14.73 -15.45
CA LYS A 97 -1.69 -13.68 -16.34
C LYS A 97 -0.74 -12.84 -15.54
N VAL A 98 0.40 -12.49 -16.12
CA VAL A 98 1.35 -11.54 -15.51
C VAL A 98 0.67 -10.25 -15.04
N ARG A 99 -0.40 -9.83 -15.75
CA ARG A 99 -1.26 -8.71 -15.36
C ARG A 99 -1.85 -8.85 -13.94
N ASP A 100 -2.30 -10.04 -13.57
CA ASP A 100 -2.97 -10.30 -12.29
C ASP A 100 -1.97 -10.16 -11.14
N ALA A 101 -0.79 -10.78 -11.27
CA ALA A 101 0.38 -10.56 -10.41
C ALA A 101 0.71 -9.06 -10.26
N MET A 102 0.79 -8.32 -11.38
CA MET A 102 1.10 -6.90 -11.33
C MET A 102 0.05 -6.07 -10.59
N ILE A 103 -1.23 -6.46 -10.65
CA ILE A 103 -2.29 -5.81 -9.88
C ILE A 103 -2.06 -6.06 -8.39
N ASN A 104 -1.80 -7.30 -7.99
CA ASN A 104 -1.55 -7.68 -6.60
C ASN A 104 -0.35 -6.92 -6.03
N ILE A 105 0.77 -6.89 -6.77
CA ILE A 105 1.98 -6.14 -6.40
C ILE A 105 1.67 -4.67 -6.16
N ARG A 106 0.91 -4.01 -7.06
CA ARG A 106 0.52 -2.60 -6.87
C ARG A 106 -0.25 -2.40 -5.56
N TRP A 107 -1.15 -3.32 -5.23
CA TRP A 107 -1.91 -3.23 -3.98
C TRP A 107 -1.05 -3.49 -2.74
N ILE A 108 -0.09 -4.41 -2.79
CA ILE A 108 0.92 -4.57 -1.73
C ILE A 108 1.62 -3.24 -1.47
N PHE A 109 2.12 -2.56 -2.52
CA PHE A 109 2.78 -1.27 -2.40
C PHE A 109 1.88 -0.18 -1.81
N ILE A 110 0.62 -0.12 -2.25
CA ILE A 110 -0.37 0.81 -1.68
C ILE A 110 -0.55 0.52 -0.19
N GLY A 111 -0.76 -0.74 0.19
CA GLY A 111 -0.89 -1.19 1.58
C GLY A 111 0.29 -0.76 2.46
N ILE A 112 1.51 -0.97 1.96
CA ILE A 112 2.74 -0.57 2.66
C ILE A 112 2.80 0.95 2.80
N SER A 113 2.52 1.70 1.73
CA SER A 113 2.56 3.16 1.73
C SER A 113 1.55 3.79 2.69
N LEU A 114 0.39 3.16 2.91
CA LEU A 114 -0.62 3.64 3.87
C LEU A 114 -0.10 3.62 5.32
N PHE A 115 0.76 2.67 5.65
CA PHE A 115 1.37 2.57 6.98
C PHE A 115 2.56 3.51 7.17
N LEU A 116 3.30 3.82 6.09
CA LEU A 116 4.47 4.69 6.14
C LEU A 116 4.05 6.12 6.49
N ARG A 117 3.93 6.39 7.79
CA ARG A 117 3.73 7.73 8.32
C ARG A 117 5.01 8.53 8.11
N PRO A 118 4.96 9.78 7.65
CA PRO A 118 6.07 10.73 7.76
C PRO A 118 6.32 11.03 9.25
N ASN A 119 6.96 10.09 9.95
CA ASN A 119 7.06 10.15 11.39
C ASN A 119 8.32 10.96 11.77
N LYS A 120 8.16 12.28 11.95
CA LYS A 120 9.23 13.17 12.46
C LYS A 120 9.81 12.68 13.80
N GLN A 121 9.07 11.88 14.58
CA GLN A 121 9.49 11.43 15.91
C GLN A 121 10.49 10.27 15.91
N ARG A 122 10.70 9.55 14.79
CA ARG A 122 11.68 8.45 14.73
C ARG A 122 13.13 8.93 14.58
N LEU A 123 13.34 10.20 14.22
CA LEU A 123 14.67 10.81 14.04
C LEU A 123 15.28 11.37 15.34
N GLN A 124 14.51 11.50 16.41
CA GLN A 124 15.00 12.06 17.69
C GLN A 124 15.57 11.01 18.65
N LYS A 125 15.47 9.71 18.35
CA LYS A 125 16.10 8.65 19.16
C LYS A 125 17.52 8.28 18.69
N THR A 126 18.11 9.08 17.79
CA THR A 126 19.42 8.81 17.19
C THR A 126 20.40 9.97 17.37
N ILE A 127 20.23 10.78 18.41
CA ILE A 127 21.23 11.76 18.86
C ILE A 127 21.39 11.60 20.37
#